data_AF-A0A378CE78-F1
#
_entry.id   AF-A0A378CE78-F1
#
_cell.length_a   1.000
_cell.length_b   1.000
_cell.length_c   1.000
_cell.angle_alpha   90.00
_cell.angle_beta   90.00
_cell.angle_gamma   90.00
#
_symmetry.space_group_name_H-M   'P 1'
#
loop_
_entity.id
_entity.type
_entity.pdbx_description
1 polymer ?
#
loop_
_entity_poly.entity_id
_entity_poly.type
_entity_poly.pdbx_seq_one_letter_code
_entity_poly.pdbx_strand_id
1 'polypeptide(L)'
;MTQPIFLIGPRGCGKTTVGHALARARHFQFSDTDHRLQAHEQRTVAEIVQAEGWARFRELETLSLKAVTLPNNGNRHRRRYCAGGR
;
A
#
# COMPACT_ATOMS: atom_id res chain seq x y z
N MET A 1 12.46 -11.98 13.41
CA MET A 1 12.03 -11.52 12.08
C MET A 1 10.76 -10.70 12.26
N THR A 2 10.67 -9.50 11.71
CA THR A 2 9.50 -8.63 11.89
C THR A 2 8.73 -8.57 10.58
N GLN A 3 7.53 -9.15 10.57
CA GLN A 3 6.69 -9.26 9.39
C GLN A 3 5.90 -7.95 9.16
N PRO A 4 5.61 -7.60 7.89
CA PRO A 4 4.68 -6.50 7.58
C PRO A 4 3.26 -6.84 8.07
N ILE A 5 2.49 -5.80 8.43
CA ILE A 5 1.07 -5.90 8.77
C ILE A 5 0.27 -5.36 7.59
N PHE A 6 -0.70 -6.15 7.12
CA PHE A 6 -1.63 -5.75 6.07
C PHE A 6 -3.00 -5.46 6.67
N LEU A 7 -3.53 -4.28 6.37
CA LEU A 7 -4.90 -3.91 6.67
C LEU A 7 -5.74 -4.17 5.43
N ILE A 8 -6.69 -5.10 5.54
CA ILE A 8 -7.62 -5.49 4.48
C ILE A 8 -9.04 -5.05 4.82
N GLY A 9 -9.85 -4.77 3.79
CA GLY A 9 -11.24 -4.34 3.95
C GLY A 9 -11.62 -3.24 2.97
N PRO A 10 -12.91 -2.93 2.80
CA PRO A 10 -13.38 -2.00 1.75
C PRO A 10 -12.81 -0.57 1.86
N ARG A 11 -12.86 0.22 0.78
CA ARG A 11 -12.51 1.66 0.81
C ARG A 11 -13.54 2.35 1.68
N GLY A 12 -13.09 3.36 2.40
CA GLY A 12 -13.91 4.07 3.37
C GLY A 12 -14.06 3.36 4.73
N CYS A 13 -13.61 2.10 4.90
CA CYS A 13 -13.70 1.42 6.20
C CYS A 13 -12.62 1.86 7.23
N GLY A 14 -11.88 2.93 6.94
CA GLY A 14 -10.91 3.52 7.88
C GLY A 14 -9.50 2.91 7.90
N LYS A 15 -9.13 2.06 6.92
CA LYS A 15 -7.79 1.42 6.88
C LYS A 15 -6.63 2.41 6.95
N THR A 16 -6.72 3.51 6.19
CA THR A 16 -5.69 4.56 6.16
C THR A 16 -5.58 5.22 7.53
N THR A 17 -6.71 5.56 8.16
CA THR A 17 -6.76 6.13 9.51
C THR A 17 -6.15 5.20 10.56
N VAL A 18 -6.59 3.93 10.60
CA VAL A 18 -6.08 2.92 11.54
C VAL A 18 -4.59 2.63 11.28
N GLY A 19 -4.18 2.55 10.02
CA GLY A 19 -2.81 2.29 9.63
C GLY A 19 -1.84 3.40 10.07
N HIS A 20 -2.22 4.66 9.92
CA HIS A 20 -1.46 5.78 10.47
C HIS A 20 -1.36 5.72 12.01
N ALA A 21 -2.47 5.45 12.70
CA ALA A 21 -2.48 5.33 14.16
C ALA A 21 -1.59 4.18 14.65
N LEU A 22 -1.69 3.00 14.03
CA LEU A 22 -0.87 1.83 14.31
C LEU A 22 0.61 2.12 14.03
N ALA A 23 0.90 2.80 12.92
CA ALA A 23 2.27 3.12 12.57
C ALA A 23 2.92 4.08 13.56
N ARG A 24 2.18 5.10 14.00
CA ARG A 24 2.63 6.01 15.06
C ARG A 24 2.85 5.28 16.39
N ALA A 25 1.90 4.45 16.81
CA ALA A 25 1.94 3.73 18.09
C ALA A 25 3.09 2.71 18.17
N ARG A 26 3.54 2.19 17.03
CA ARG A 26 4.58 1.14 16.97
C ARG A 26 5.87 1.59 16.31
N HIS A 27 5.99 2.85 15.90
CA HIS A 27 7.11 3.38 15.11
C HIS A 27 7.34 2.56 13.83
N PHE A 28 6.24 2.26 13.12
CA PHE A 28 6.28 1.62 11.79
C PHE A 28 6.24 2.71 10.73
N GLN A 29 6.55 2.32 9.50
CA GLN A 29 6.20 3.07 8.32
C GLN A 29 4.81 2.63 7.85
N PHE A 30 3.97 3.59 7.48
CA PHE A 30 2.69 3.30 6.84
C PHE A 30 2.80 3.54 5.34
N SER A 31 2.26 2.63 4.53
CA SER A 31 2.19 2.76 3.08
C SER A 31 0.76 2.45 2.63
N ASP A 32 0.07 3.43 2.08
CA ASP A 32 -1.19 3.20 1.38
C ASP A 32 -0.88 2.76 -0.06
N THR A 33 -1.28 1.54 -0.44
CA THR A 33 -0.91 0.98 -1.76
C THR A 33 -1.65 1.67 -2.90
N ASP A 34 -2.87 2.16 -2.67
CA ASP A 34 -3.65 2.91 -3.66
C ASP A 34 -3.02 4.28 -3.90
N HIS A 35 -2.60 4.96 -2.84
CA HIS A 35 -1.93 6.25 -2.96
C HIS A 35 -0.57 6.11 -3.66
N ARG A 36 0.20 5.07 -3.30
CA ARG A 36 1.50 4.81 -3.92
C ARG A 36 1.39 4.47 -5.41
N LEU A 37 0.38 3.67 -5.77
CA LEU A 37 0.09 3.34 -7.17
C LEU A 37 -0.24 4.60 -7.97
N GLN A 38 -1.16 5.43 -7.50
CA GLN A 38 -1.54 6.66 -8.21
C GLN A 38 -0.37 7.64 -8.34
N ALA A 39 0.48 7.74 -7.30
CA ALA A 39 1.69 8.54 -7.36
C ALA A 39 2.74 7.98 -8.35
N HIS A 40 2.81 6.67 -8.53
CA HIS A 40 3.69 6.03 -9.51
C HIS A 40 3.18 6.21 -10.94
N GLU A 41 1.88 5.98 -11.16
CA GLU A 41 1.24 6.06 -12.48
C GLU A 41 0.94 7.51 -12.91
N GLN A 42 1.03 8.48 -12.00
CA GLN A 42 0.62 9.88 -12.21
C GLN A 42 -0.82 10.00 -12.74
N ARG A 43 -1.67 9.04 -12.35
CA ARG A 43 -3.05 8.88 -12.81
C ARG A 43 -3.91 8.40 -11.65
N THR A 44 -5.14 8.88 -11.62
CA THR A 44 -6.18 8.42 -10.70
C THR A 44 -6.65 7.02 -11.05
N VAL A 45 -7.27 6.33 -10.10
CA VAL A 45 -7.92 5.03 -10.36
C VAL A 45 -8.94 5.12 -11.50
N ALA A 46 -9.69 6.23 -11.57
CA ALA A 46 -10.69 6.44 -12.62
C ALA A 46 -10.06 6.52 -14.02
N GLU A 47 -8.96 7.26 -14.16
CA GLU A 47 -8.23 7.39 -15.44
C GLU A 47 -7.59 6.09 -15.89
N ILE A 48 -7.12 5.26 -14.95
CA ILE A 48 -6.57 3.93 -15.25
C ILE A 48 -7.68 3.00 -15.72
N VAL A 49 -8.77 2.91 -14.96
CA VAL A 49 -9.88 2.01 -15.28
C VAL A 49 -10.58 2.44 -16.57
N GLN A 50 -10.72 3.74 -16.84
CA GLN A 50 -11.34 4.24 -18.07
C GLN A 50 -10.49 3.89 -19.32
N ALA A 51 -9.16 3.92 -19.21
CA ALA A 51 -8.28 3.66 -20.35
C ALA A 51 -7.95 2.17 -20.54
N GLU A 52 -7.77 1.42 -19.45
CA GLU A 52 -7.18 0.07 -19.46
C GLU A 52 -8.05 -0.98 -18.75
N GLY A 53 -9.16 -0.56 -18.13
CA GLY A 53 -10.08 -1.44 -17.43
C GLY A 53 -9.61 -1.88 -16.04
N TRP A 54 -10.50 -2.59 -15.35
CA TRP A 54 -10.24 -3.09 -13.99
C TRP A 54 -9.14 -4.14 -13.92
N ALA A 55 -8.99 -4.97 -14.96
CA ALA A 55 -7.96 -6.01 -15.00
C ALA A 55 -6.56 -5.40 -14.82
N ARG A 56 -6.28 -4.35 -15.59
CA ARG A 56 -5.01 -3.63 -15.50
C ARG A 56 -4.80 -2.97 -14.14
N PHE A 57 -5.84 -2.34 -13.59
CA PHE A 57 -5.77 -1.77 -12.25
C PHE A 57 -5.40 -2.83 -11.19
N ARG A 58 -5.94 -4.05 -11.28
CA ARG A 58 -5.61 -5.16 -10.36
C ARG A 58 -4.19 -5.68 -10.53
N GLU A 59 -3.65 -5.68 -11.74
CA GLU A 59 -2.22 -5.98 -11.96
C GLU A 59 -1.32 -4.94 -11.30
N LEU A 60 -1.62 -3.65 -11.48
CA LEU A 60 -0.88 -2.55 -10.88
C LEU A 60 -0.95 -2.58 -9.35
N GLU A 61 -2.12 -2.90 -8.79
CA GLU A 61 -2.30 -3.08 -7.35
C GLU A 61 -1.42 -4.22 -6.81
N THR A 62 -1.39 -5.35 -7.53
CA THR A 62 -0.53 -6.50 -7.18
C THR A 62 0.96 -6.12 -7.20
N LEU A 63 1.38 -5.32 -8.19
CA LEU A 63 2.75 -4.81 -8.27
C LEU A 63 3.07 -3.85 -7.11
N SER A 64 2.15 -2.95 -6.76
CA SER A 64 2.27 -2.03 -5.63
C SER A 64 2.43 -2.80 -4.30
N LEU A 65 1.62 -3.85 -4.09
CA LEU A 65 1.69 -4.72 -2.91
C LEU A 65 3.04 -5.46 -2.81
N LYS A 66 3.54 -6.02 -3.92
CA LYS A 66 4.86 -6.66 -3.97
C LYS A 66 5.96 -5.66 -3.62
N ALA A 67 5.89 -4.45 -4.17
CA ALA A 67 6.89 -3.41 -3.96
C ALA A 67 6.96 -2.89 -2.51
N VAL A 68 5.91 -3.05 -1.69
CA VAL A 68 5.97 -2.72 -0.25
C VAL A 68 6.36 -3.91 0.64
N THR A 69 6.34 -5.12 0.07
CA THR A 69 6.64 -6.38 0.78
C THR A 69 8.11 -6.77 0.63
N LEU A 70 8.76 -6.38 -0.47
CA LEU A 70 10.16 -6.73 -0.72
C LEU A 70 11.11 -6.02 0.28
N PRO A 71 12.06 -6.76 0.88
CA PRO A 71 13.04 -6.17 1.79
C PRO A 71 13.94 -5.19 1.02
N ASN A 72 14.00 -3.94 1.46
CA ASN A 72 14.93 -2.97 0.88
C ASN A 72 16.34 -3.25 1.44
N ASN A 73 17.28 -3.61 0.58
CA ASN A 73 18.60 -4.15 0.94
C ASN A 73 19.49 -3.17 1.76
N GLY A 74 19.10 -1.91 1.91
CA GLY A 74 19.90 -0.87 2.57
C GLY A 74 19.70 -0.67 4.08
N ASN A 75 18.70 -1.27 4.74
CA ASN A 75 18.52 -1.05 6.19
C ASN A 75 17.67 -2.15 6.88
N ARG A 76 18.31 -3.28 7.20
CA ARG A 76 17.65 -4.50 7.72
C ARG A 76 17.06 -4.38 9.13
N HIS A 77 17.28 -3.28 9.85
CA HIS A 77 17.01 -3.25 11.29
C HIS A 77 15.71 -2.57 11.74
N ARG A 78 14.98 -1.77 10.94
CA ARG A 78 13.96 -0.88 11.55
C ARG A 78 12.65 -0.56 10.82
N ARG A 79 12.38 -1.04 9.59
CA ARG A 79 11.15 -0.64 8.88
C ARG A 79 10.11 -1.75 8.93
N ARG A 80 9.21 -1.63 9.90
CA ARG A 80 7.97 -2.41 9.98
C ARG A 80 6.95 -1.67 9.12
N TYR A 81 6.26 -2.34 8.20
CA TYR A 81 5.29 -1.71 7.32
C TYR A 81 3.87 -2.04 7.74
N CYS A 82 3.01 -1.04 7.70
CA CYS A 82 1.57 -1.21 7.73
C CYS A 82 1.04 -0.81 6.35
N ALA A 83 0.51 -1.78 5.60
CA ALA A 83 0.02 -1.56 4.23
C ALA A 83 -1.50 -1.55 4.19
N GLY A 84 -2.10 -0.51 3.60
CA GLY A 84 -3.54 -0.46 3.34
C GLY A 84 -3.80 -0.75 1.87
N GLY A 85 -4.51 -1.84 1.58
CA GLY A 85 -4.90 -2.26 0.22
C GLY A 85 -6.22 -3.02 0.26
N ARG A 86 -6.88 -3.20 -0.89
CA ARG A 86 -8.21 -3.80 -0.97
C ARG A 86 -8.37 -4.86 -2.06
#